data_AF-F6MG43-F1
#
_entry.id   AF-F6MG43-F1
#
_cell.length_a   1.000
_cell.length_b   1.000
_cell.length_c   1.000
_cell.angle_alpha   90.00
_cell.angle_beta   90.00
_cell.angle_gamma   90.00
#
_symmetry.space_group_name_H-M   'P 1'
#
loop_
_entity.id
_entity.type
_entity.pdbx_description
1 polymer ?
#
loop_
_entity_poly.entity_id
_entity_poly.type
_entity_poly.pdbx_seq_one_letter_code
_entity_poly.pdbx_strand_id
1 'polypeptide(L)'
;IEGHAKITVHLDDGGQVADARFHVTEFRGFEKFCEGRSFWEMPGITARVCGICPVSHLMASAKTGDAILGVRIPPTADKLRRLMNWGQIVQSHALSFFHLSAPDILLGMESDPAQRNVMGLIQKHPTIARNGIRLRQYGQEIIRILGGKRIHPAWAVPGG
;
A
#
# COMPACT_ATOMS: atom_id res chain seq x y z
N ILE A 1 -3.68 -5.51 -9.15
CA ILE A 1 -4.02 -4.31 -8.35
C ILE A 1 -4.18 -4.69 -6.89
N GLU A 2 -4.27 -3.73 -5.98
CA GLU A 2 -4.80 -3.97 -4.63
C GLU A 2 -6.29 -3.59 -4.59
N GLY A 3 -7.07 -4.33 -3.82
CA GLY A 3 -8.53 -4.17 -3.74
C GLY A 3 -9.32 -4.83 -4.86
N HIS A 4 -10.62 -4.56 -4.87
CA HIS A 4 -11.58 -5.15 -5.80
C HIS A 4 -12.14 -4.09 -6.75
N ALA A 5 -11.90 -4.29 -8.03
CA ALA A 5 -12.42 -3.42 -9.07
C ALA A 5 -12.75 -4.19 -10.35
N LYS A 6 -13.60 -3.60 -11.17
CA LYS A 6 -14.04 -4.12 -12.47
C LYS A 6 -14.07 -3.00 -13.49
N ILE A 7 -13.77 -3.31 -14.74
CA ILE A 7 -14.01 -2.42 -15.88
C ILE A 7 -15.16 -2.98 -16.71
N THR A 8 -16.15 -2.16 -17.06
CA THR A 8 -17.19 -2.51 -18.03
C THR A 8 -17.03 -1.66 -19.27
N VAL A 9 -17.01 -2.31 -20.44
CA VAL A 9 -16.97 -1.65 -21.75
C VAL A 9 -18.30 -1.90 -22.43
N HIS A 10 -19.02 -0.84 -22.78
CA HIS A 10 -20.31 -0.89 -23.45
C HIS A 10 -20.12 -0.61 -24.93
N LEU A 11 -20.71 -1.45 -25.78
CA LEU A 11 -20.68 -1.30 -27.22
C LEU A 11 -22.03 -0.75 -27.72
N ASP A 12 -22.01 0.05 -28.79
CA ASP A 12 -23.21 0.43 -29.53
C ASP A 12 -23.66 -0.69 -30.50
N ASP A 13 -24.76 -0.44 -31.21
CA ASP A 13 -25.32 -1.39 -32.19
C ASP A 13 -24.35 -1.66 -33.37
N GLY A 14 -23.39 -0.77 -33.61
CA GLY A 14 -22.34 -0.92 -34.62
C GLY A 14 -21.09 -1.66 -34.10
N GLY A 15 -21.11 -2.12 -32.85
CA GLY A 15 -19.98 -2.81 -32.21
C GLY A 15 -18.82 -1.88 -31.82
N GLN A 16 -19.00 -0.56 -31.86
CA GLN A 16 -17.99 0.41 -31.42
C GLN A 16 -18.13 0.70 -29.92
N VAL A 17 -17.03 1.06 -29.26
CA VAL A 17 -17.06 1.40 -27.84
C VAL A 17 -17.84 2.71 -27.64
N ALA A 18 -18.97 2.62 -26.95
CA ALA A 18 -19.81 3.75 -26.60
C ALA A 18 -19.49 4.33 -25.20
N ASP A 19 -19.08 3.47 -24.26
CA ASP A 19 -18.75 3.87 -22.88
C ASP A 19 -17.78 2.87 -22.24
N ALA A 20 -16.98 3.33 -21.28
CA ALA A 20 -16.10 2.51 -20.45
C ALA A 20 -16.10 3.01 -19.00
N ARG A 21 -16.42 2.13 -18.05
CA ARG A 21 -16.56 2.48 -16.62
C ARG A 21 -15.63 1.66 -15.76
N PHE A 22 -14.94 2.33 -14.84
CA PHE A 22 -14.18 1.71 -13.76
C PHE A 22 -15.00 1.69 -12.48
N HIS A 23 -15.21 0.51 -11.92
CA HIS A 23 -16.02 0.28 -10.72
C HIS A 23 -15.11 -0.19 -9.59
N VAL A 24 -15.14 0.49 -8.45
CA VAL A 24 -14.59 -0.02 -7.19
C VAL A 24 -15.73 -0.64 -6.41
N THR A 25 -15.67 -1.94 -6.13
CA THR A 25 -16.84 -2.73 -5.70
C THR A 25 -16.81 -3.12 -4.22
N GLU A 26 -15.90 -2.54 -3.44
CA GLU A 26 -15.73 -2.86 -2.02
C GLU A 26 -16.05 -1.64 -1.14
N PHE A 27 -16.78 -1.87 -0.04
CA PHE A 27 -17.09 -0.86 0.97
C PHE A 27 -16.96 -1.46 2.37
N ARG A 28 -16.27 -0.73 3.26
CA ARG A 28 -16.05 -1.14 4.67
C ARG A 28 -16.50 -0.10 5.69
N GLY A 29 -16.90 1.11 5.26
CA GLY A 29 -17.46 2.15 6.12
C GLY A 29 -16.52 2.68 7.20
N PHE A 30 -15.23 2.87 6.88
CA PHE A 30 -14.22 3.15 7.90
C PHE A 30 -14.48 4.45 8.71
N GLU A 31 -15.08 5.45 8.08
CA GLU A 31 -15.33 6.73 8.75
C GLU A 31 -16.43 6.60 9.81
N LYS A 32 -17.49 5.83 9.52
CA LYS A 32 -18.64 5.70 10.42
C LYS A 32 -18.34 4.85 11.65
N PHE A 33 -17.64 3.73 11.50
CA PHE A 33 -17.33 2.87 12.66
C PHE A 33 -16.31 3.49 13.63
N CYS A 34 -15.55 4.49 13.19
CA CYS A 34 -14.61 5.23 14.02
C CYS A 34 -15.30 6.22 14.96
N GLU A 35 -16.55 6.59 14.72
CA GLU A 35 -17.30 7.47 15.61
C GLU A 35 -17.45 6.86 17.01
N GLY A 36 -17.24 7.67 18.05
CA GLY A 36 -17.29 7.23 19.46
C GLY A 36 -16.07 6.43 19.94
N ARG A 37 -15.11 6.11 19.05
CA ARG A 37 -13.85 5.45 19.42
C ARG A 37 -12.87 6.43 20.05
N SER A 38 -11.94 5.89 20.83
CA SER A 38 -10.83 6.68 21.35
C SER A 38 -9.84 7.00 20.22
N PHE A 39 -9.38 8.26 20.14
CA PHE A 39 -8.40 8.64 19.12
C PHE A 39 -7.06 7.87 19.28
N TRP A 40 -6.77 7.37 20.48
CA TRP A 40 -5.62 6.51 20.77
C TRP A 40 -5.67 5.17 20.02
N GLU A 41 -6.85 4.69 19.66
CA GLU A 41 -7.03 3.45 18.90
C GLU A 41 -6.83 3.66 17.38
N MET A 42 -6.91 4.91 16.91
CA MET A 42 -6.96 5.24 15.47
C MET A 42 -5.75 4.75 14.68
N PRO A 43 -4.49 4.86 15.17
CA PRO A 43 -3.35 4.32 14.41
C PRO A 43 -3.43 2.80 14.20
N GLY A 44 -3.95 2.08 15.20
CA GLY A 44 -4.19 0.64 15.08
C GLY A 44 -5.33 0.36 14.12
N ILE A 45 -6.45 1.04 14.29
CA ILE A 45 -7.66 0.83 13.50
C ILE A 45 -7.43 1.16 12.01
N THR A 46 -6.96 2.36 11.68
CA THR A 46 -6.83 2.81 10.28
C THR A 46 -5.74 2.05 9.52
N ALA A 47 -4.73 1.51 10.21
CA ALA A 47 -3.74 0.64 9.57
C ALA A 47 -4.36 -0.60 8.91
N ARG A 48 -5.60 -0.98 9.24
CA ARG A 48 -6.33 -2.11 8.64
C ARG A 48 -7.14 -1.71 7.40
N VAL A 49 -7.12 -0.44 7.00
CA VAL A 49 -7.69 0.00 5.72
C VAL A 49 -6.97 -0.67 4.56
N CYS A 50 -5.66 -0.85 4.61
CA CYS A 50 -4.90 -1.48 3.52
C CYS A 50 -3.75 -2.32 4.05
N GLY A 51 -3.51 -3.48 3.43
CA GLY A 51 -2.37 -4.36 3.74
C GLY A 51 -1.03 -3.88 3.17
N ILE A 52 -1.06 -3.02 2.15
CA ILE A 52 0.16 -2.50 1.49
C ILE A 52 0.63 -1.20 2.13
N CYS A 53 -0.29 -0.27 2.48
CA CYS A 53 0.04 1.04 3.06
C CYS A 53 -0.33 1.24 4.55
N PRO A 54 -0.20 0.22 5.43
CA PRO A 54 -0.62 0.36 6.82
C PRO A 54 0.18 1.41 7.59
N VAL A 55 1.47 1.59 7.27
CA VAL A 55 2.31 2.64 7.88
C VAL A 55 1.79 4.02 7.54
N SER A 56 1.36 4.26 6.30
CA SER A 56 0.86 5.58 5.90
C SER A 56 -0.41 5.94 6.66
N HIS A 57 -1.35 5.00 6.82
CA HIS A 57 -2.54 5.18 7.64
C HIS A 57 -2.21 5.40 9.12
N LEU A 58 -1.32 4.60 9.67
CA LEU A 58 -0.85 4.74 11.05
C LEU A 58 -0.20 6.10 11.30
N MET A 59 0.66 6.58 10.39
CA MET A 59 1.29 7.89 10.50
C MET A 59 0.28 9.04 10.38
N ALA A 60 -0.70 8.91 9.48
CA ALA A 60 -1.76 9.90 9.34
C ALA A 60 -2.61 10.00 10.62
N SER A 61 -3.01 8.86 11.21
CA SER A 61 -3.73 8.83 12.48
C SER A 61 -2.90 9.36 13.65
N ALA A 62 -1.63 8.97 13.77
CA ALA A 62 -0.77 9.44 14.86
C ALA A 62 -0.57 10.96 14.80
N LYS A 63 -0.32 11.51 13.60
CA LYS A 63 -0.24 12.96 13.38
C LYS A 63 -1.54 13.69 13.70
N THR A 64 -2.69 13.07 13.41
CA THR A 64 -4.00 13.63 13.77
C THR A 64 -4.15 13.68 15.29
N GLY A 65 -3.72 12.62 16.00
CA GLY A 65 -3.68 12.62 17.46
C GLY A 65 -2.74 13.67 18.04
N ASP A 66 -1.55 13.87 17.45
CA ASP A 66 -0.65 14.94 17.87
C ASP A 66 -1.33 16.32 17.78
N ALA A 67 -2.08 16.55 16.69
CA ALA A 67 -2.83 17.80 16.48
C ALA A 67 -3.97 17.96 17.49
N ILE A 68 -4.72 16.90 17.79
CA ILE A 68 -5.78 16.90 18.82
C ILE A 68 -5.21 17.24 20.19
N LEU A 69 -4.02 16.72 20.52
CA LEU A 69 -3.33 16.99 21.78
C LEU A 69 -2.67 18.38 21.81
N GLY A 70 -2.56 19.07 20.67
CA GLY A 70 -1.85 20.35 20.57
C GLY A 70 -0.34 20.24 20.83
N VAL A 71 0.25 19.07 20.61
CA VAL A 71 1.66 18.80 20.92
C VAL A 71 2.55 18.80 19.68
N ARG A 72 3.79 19.27 19.87
CA ARG A 72 4.87 19.06 18.90
C ARG A 72 5.69 17.85 19.35
N ILE A 73 5.72 16.81 18.52
CA ILE A 73 6.49 15.61 18.84
C ILE A 73 7.99 15.90 18.95
N PRO A 74 8.74 15.16 19.78
CA PRO A 74 10.19 15.32 19.89
C PRO A 74 10.90 15.10 18.54
N PRO A 75 12.04 15.75 18.27
CA PRO A 75 12.80 15.57 17.03
C PRO A 75 13.16 14.11 16.72
N THR A 76 13.40 13.29 17.75
CA THR A 76 13.67 11.86 17.59
C THR A 76 12.45 11.12 17.03
N ALA A 77 11.24 11.40 17.55
CA ALA A 77 10.01 10.78 17.06
C ALA A 77 9.73 11.16 15.60
N ASP A 78 9.91 12.43 15.23
CA ASP A 78 9.77 12.88 13.83
C ASP A 78 10.71 12.11 12.89
N LYS A 79 11.99 11.96 13.27
CA LYS A 79 12.97 11.20 12.48
C LYS A 79 12.61 9.72 12.34
N LEU A 80 12.15 9.07 13.42
CA LEU A 80 11.74 7.66 13.40
C LEU A 80 10.50 7.46 12.51
N ARG A 81 9.49 8.33 12.63
CA ARG A 81 8.29 8.30 11.78
C ARG A 81 8.64 8.50 10.31
N ARG A 82 9.53 9.45 9.99
CA ARG A 82 10.02 9.67 8.61
C ARG A 82 10.74 8.44 8.06
N LEU A 83 11.66 7.86 8.83
CA LEU A 83 12.40 6.67 8.40
C LEU A 83 11.46 5.49 8.14
N MET A 84 10.48 5.26 9.03
CA MET A 84 9.46 4.22 8.81
C MET A 84 8.64 4.50 7.55
N ASN A 85 8.25 5.76 7.31
CA ASN A 85 7.49 6.13 6.11
C ASN A 85 8.33 6.01 4.82
N TRP A 86 9.64 6.25 4.86
CA TRP A 86 10.52 5.97 3.73
C TRP A 86 10.64 4.47 3.45
N GLY A 87 10.77 3.64 4.49
CA GLY A 87 10.70 2.17 4.34
C GLY A 87 9.39 1.71 3.70
N GLN A 88 8.27 2.33 4.09
CA GLN A 88 6.94 2.13 3.51
C GLN A 88 6.88 2.50 2.02
N ILE A 89 7.42 3.64 1.63
CA ILE A 89 7.46 4.07 0.22
C ILE A 89 8.30 3.09 -0.61
N VAL A 90 9.50 2.74 -0.13
CA VAL A 90 10.40 1.80 -0.84
C VAL A 90 9.71 0.46 -1.06
N GLN A 91 9.14 -0.14 0.00
CA GLN A 91 8.52 -1.46 -0.15
C GLN A 91 7.26 -1.43 -1.03
N SER A 92 6.47 -0.36 -0.94
CA SER A 92 5.23 -0.22 -1.71
C SER A 92 5.52 0.00 -3.19
N HIS A 93 6.50 0.82 -3.53
CA HIS A 93 6.89 1.06 -4.92
C HIS A 93 7.55 -0.19 -5.52
N ALA A 94 8.41 -0.88 -4.76
CA ALA A 94 8.98 -2.15 -5.20
C ALA A 94 7.91 -3.22 -5.42
N LEU A 95 6.90 -3.31 -4.55
CA LEU A 95 5.76 -4.20 -4.75
C LEU A 95 5.01 -3.85 -6.03
N SER A 96 4.57 -2.59 -6.15
CA SER A 96 3.77 -2.11 -7.28
C SER A 96 4.47 -2.38 -8.61
N PHE A 97 5.72 -1.92 -8.73
CA PHE A 97 6.46 -2.09 -9.98
C PHE A 97 6.78 -3.56 -10.25
N PHE A 98 7.52 -4.24 -9.38
CA PHE A 98 8.07 -5.56 -9.73
C PHE A 98 7.06 -6.70 -9.70
N HIS A 99 6.01 -6.61 -8.87
CA HIS A 99 5.04 -7.70 -8.76
C HIS A 99 3.77 -7.45 -9.57
N LEU A 100 3.41 -6.19 -9.84
CA LEU A 100 2.15 -5.85 -10.53
C LEU A 100 2.42 -5.35 -11.95
N SER A 101 3.25 -4.32 -12.14
CA SER A 101 3.40 -3.67 -13.45
C SER A 101 4.47 -4.28 -14.36
N ALA A 102 5.57 -4.77 -13.78
CA ALA A 102 6.71 -5.29 -14.54
C ALA A 102 6.38 -6.50 -15.42
N PRO A 103 5.48 -7.43 -15.05
CA PRO A 103 5.06 -8.48 -15.97
C PRO A 103 4.50 -7.93 -17.30
N ASP A 104 3.62 -6.93 -17.26
CA ASP A 104 3.07 -6.33 -18.47
C ASP A 104 4.14 -5.59 -19.29
N ILE A 105 5.00 -4.83 -18.62
CA ILE A 105 6.00 -3.96 -19.26
C ILE A 105 7.18 -4.77 -19.84
N LEU A 106 7.68 -5.78 -19.12
CA LEU A 106 8.91 -6.49 -19.46
C LEU A 106 8.65 -7.80 -20.22
N LEU A 107 7.51 -8.47 -20.00
CA LEU A 107 7.14 -9.67 -20.76
C LEU A 107 6.30 -9.33 -22.00
N GLY A 108 5.69 -8.14 -22.01
CA GLY A 108 4.84 -7.62 -23.08
C GLY A 108 3.35 -7.72 -22.77
N MET A 109 2.59 -6.70 -23.18
CA MET A 109 1.13 -6.65 -22.97
C MET A 109 0.39 -7.73 -23.76
N GLU A 110 0.97 -8.30 -24.81
CA GLU A 110 0.36 -9.40 -25.57
C GLU A 110 0.87 -10.79 -25.13
N SER A 111 1.63 -10.87 -24.03
CA SER A 111 2.14 -12.16 -23.54
C SER A 111 1.03 -13.02 -22.93
N ASP A 112 1.22 -14.35 -23.01
CA ASP A 112 0.31 -15.35 -22.45
C ASP A 112 -0.05 -15.01 -20.99
N PRO A 113 -1.35 -14.82 -20.65
CA PRO A 113 -1.79 -14.53 -19.29
C PRO A 113 -1.27 -15.50 -18.22
N ALA A 114 -1.05 -16.78 -18.57
CA ALA A 114 -0.48 -17.78 -17.67
C ALA A 114 0.97 -17.46 -17.28
N GLN A 115 1.68 -16.69 -18.11
CA GLN A 115 3.07 -16.28 -17.90
C GLN A 115 3.21 -14.79 -17.54
N ARG A 116 2.22 -13.95 -17.86
CA ARG A 116 2.23 -12.49 -17.60
C ARG A 116 1.97 -12.17 -16.12
N ASN A 117 2.84 -12.69 -15.26
CA ASN A 117 2.81 -12.54 -13.82
C ASN A 117 4.23 -12.62 -13.25
N VAL A 118 4.35 -12.48 -11.92
CA VAL A 118 5.66 -12.48 -11.24
C VAL A 118 6.44 -13.79 -11.43
N MET A 119 5.77 -14.93 -11.61
CA MET A 119 6.46 -16.21 -11.82
C MET A 119 7.10 -16.28 -13.20
N GLY A 120 6.39 -15.84 -14.25
CA GLY A 120 7.00 -15.71 -15.58
C GLY A 120 8.13 -14.69 -15.61
N LEU A 121 8.02 -13.62 -14.82
CA LEU A 121 9.12 -12.65 -14.66
C LEU A 121 10.34 -13.28 -13.99
N ILE A 122 10.15 -14.12 -12.96
CA ILE A 122 11.24 -14.87 -12.32
C ILE A 122 11.93 -15.81 -13.31
N GLN A 123 11.17 -16.47 -14.18
CA GLN A 123 11.72 -17.41 -15.16
C GLN A 123 12.53 -16.68 -16.25
N LYS A 124 11.98 -15.60 -16.84
CA LYS A 124 12.63 -14.89 -17.95
C LYS A 124 13.69 -13.87 -17.50
N HIS A 125 13.47 -13.21 -16.36
CA HIS A 125 14.32 -12.13 -15.85
C HIS A 125 14.65 -12.32 -14.34
N PRO A 126 15.31 -13.43 -13.96
CA PRO A 126 15.51 -13.81 -12.56
C PRO A 126 16.23 -12.74 -11.72
N THR A 127 17.22 -12.06 -12.30
CA THR A 127 17.97 -11.00 -11.61
C THR A 127 17.09 -9.79 -11.30
N ILE A 128 16.24 -9.36 -12.26
CA ILE A 128 15.32 -8.24 -12.07
C ILE A 128 14.28 -8.57 -10.99
N ALA A 129 13.68 -9.75 -11.08
CA ALA A 129 12.71 -10.21 -10.09
C ALA A 129 13.32 -10.30 -8.69
N ARG A 130 14.52 -10.88 -8.56
CA ARG A 130 15.25 -10.98 -7.29
C ARG A 130 15.58 -9.61 -6.71
N ASN A 131 16.01 -8.65 -7.53
CA ASN A 131 16.28 -7.28 -7.08
C ASN A 131 15.01 -6.59 -6.57
N GLY A 132 13.88 -6.76 -7.25
CA GLY A 132 12.59 -6.26 -6.79
C GLY A 132 12.15 -6.83 -5.44
N ILE A 133 12.30 -8.14 -5.26
CA ILE A 133 12.02 -8.82 -3.99
C ILE A 133 12.93 -8.28 -2.87
N ARG A 134 14.23 -8.11 -3.14
CA ARG A 134 15.18 -7.57 -2.16
C ARG A 134 14.91 -6.12 -1.80
N LEU A 135 14.54 -5.28 -2.77
CA LEU A 135 14.17 -3.89 -2.51
C LEU A 135 12.93 -3.80 -1.63
N ARG A 136 11.92 -4.64 -1.91
CA ARG A 136 10.73 -4.75 -1.05
C ARG A 136 11.10 -5.23 0.35
N GLN A 137 11.96 -6.24 0.46
CA GLN A 137 12.45 -6.76 1.74
C GLN A 137 13.15 -5.67 2.55
N TYR A 138 13.99 -4.84 1.91
CA TYR A 138 14.70 -3.76 2.59
C TYR A 138 13.75 -2.75 3.24
N GLY A 139 12.76 -2.25 2.49
CA GLY A 139 11.76 -1.34 3.04
C GLY A 139 10.94 -1.96 4.18
N GLN A 140 10.55 -3.24 4.03
CA GLN A 140 9.86 -3.98 5.09
C GLN A 140 10.71 -4.22 6.34
N GLU A 141 12.02 -4.37 6.18
CA GLU A 141 12.94 -4.58 7.30
C GLU A 141 13.10 -3.31 8.14
N ILE A 142 13.14 -2.14 7.50
CA ILE A 142 13.09 -0.85 8.22
C ILE A 142 11.81 -0.76 9.06
N ILE A 143 10.65 -1.09 8.47
CA ILE A 143 9.37 -1.07 9.18
C ILE A 143 9.39 -2.06 10.35
N ARG A 144 9.94 -3.26 10.16
CA ARG A 144 10.07 -4.27 11.23
C ARG A 144 10.96 -3.79 12.38
N ILE A 145 12.11 -3.21 12.07
CA ILE A 145 13.06 -2.72 13.08
C ILE A 145 12.42 -1.62 13.93
N LEU A 146 11.71 -0.68 13.29
CA LEU A 146 11.11 0.45 13.99
C LEU A 146 9.74 0.13 14.61
N GLY A 147 8.99 -0.78 14.01
CA GLY A 147 7.58 -1.04 14.30
C GLY A 147 7.30 -2.43 14.87
N GLY A 148 8.33 -3.24 15.13
CA GLY A 148 8.26 -4.62 15.64
C GLY A 148 7.65 -5.65 14.68
N LYS A 149 6.87 -5.21 13.70
CA LYS A 149 6.20 -6.03 12.68
C LYS A 149 6.31 -5.34 11.32
N ARG A 150 6.31 -6.14 10.25
CA ARG A 150 6.34 -5.65 8.86
C ARG A 150 5.00 -5.03 8.42
N ILE A 151 3.91 -5.64 8.84
CA ILE A 151 2.55 -5.25 8.46
C ILE A 151 1.80 -4.90 9.74
N HIS A 152 1.09 -3.77 9.71
CA HIS A 152 0.36 -3.20 10.84
C HIS A 152 1.23 -3.03 12.11
N PRO A 153 2.34 -2.26 12.05
CA PRO A 153 3.15 -1.96 13.23
C PRO A 153 2.34 -1.19 14.28
N ALA A 154 2.82 -1.14 15.53
CA ALA A 154 2.06 -0.59 16.67
C ALA A 154 2.69 0.69 17.29
N TRP A 155 3.80 1.20 16.76
CA TRP A 155 4.70 2.11 17.49
C TRP A 155 4.71 3.57 17.00
N ALA A 156 3.68 4.04 16.31
CA ALA A 156 3.44 5.49 16.20
C ALA A 156 2.15 5.83 16.93
N VAL A 157 2.29 6.58 18.01
CA VAL A 157 1.19 6.98 18.88
C VAL A 157 1.14 8.51 18.98
N PRO A 158 -0.02 9.09 19.31
CA PRO A 158 -0.10 10.53 19.57
C PRO A 158 0.91 10.97 20.65
N GLY A 159 1.68 12.02 20.37
CA GLY A 159 2.76 12.53 21.20
C GLY A 159 4.18 12.10 20.79
N GLY A 160 4.32 11.07 19.95
CA GLY A 160 5.62 10.60 19.46
C GLY A 160 5.54 9.21 18.85
#